data_AF-A0A4Y9UUN7-F1
#
_entry.id   AF-A0A4Y9UUN7-F1
#
_cell.length_a   1.000
_cell.length_b   1.000
_cell.length_c   1.000
_cell.angle_alpha   90.00
_cell.angle_beta   90.00
_cell.angle_gamma   90.00
#
_symmetry.space_group_name_H-M   'P 1'
#
loop_
_entity.id
_entity.type
_entity.pdbx_description
1 polymer ?
#
loop_
_entity_poly.entity_id
_entity_poly.type
_entity_poly.pdbx_seq_one_letter_code
_entity_poly.pdbx_strand_id
1 'polypeptide(L)'
;MAAHIFRRNAVYYWRRRPRRPLASFFSCPHLFLSLKTTSRATARRLAVQLDLILEDAAMLAERDTLDLSSSQIETMLRAVVTNHLGKLERVATAAKCAPDFDIRQVRLDDKKAFWTYALLDAQGPGACLRREDYDQMVADGFSASDINDVWQHLCLLRNNKLVPTKPHVLRRLVEDVEAVPTAMNLGIAQGIYYRGLKLALASIDRRYGGNRVEDACLDRMILAQNDPPSPRPAMGVMHDNGPPRDPPKKETLLASASAARQSVSTSARQSLGLAYCKPAKIGANANRNGAYLTSK
;
A
#
# COMPACT_ATOMS: atom_id res chain seq x y z
N MET A 1 16.65 -47.90 -1.14
CA MET A 1 15.29 -48.49 -0.98
C MET A 1 14.28 -47.37 -1.16
N ALA A 2 13.29 -47.50 -2.05
CA ALA A 2 12.27 -46.46 -2.25
C ALA A 2 11.11 -46.69 -1.26
N ALA A 3 11.31 -46.24 -0.02
CA ALA A 3 10.24 -46.21 0.96
C ALA A 3 9.14 -45.25 0.47
N HIS A 4 7.89 -45.46 0.89
CA HIS A 4 6.75 -44.55 0.66
C HIS A 4 6.08 -44.56 -0.72
N ILE A 5 6.40 -45.49 -1.62
CA ILE A 5 5.72 -45.61 -2.93
C ILE A 5 4.82 -46.85 -2.96
N PHE A 6 3.59 -46.67 -3.41
CA PHE A 6 2.57 -47.72 -3.53
C PHE A 6 1.96 -47.67 -4.92
N ARG A 7 1.64 -48.83 -5.50
CA ARG A 7 0.93 -48.90 -6.77
C ARG A 7 -0.54 -49.24 -6.49
N ARG A 8 -1.45 -48.46 -7.05
CA ARG A 8 -2.89 -48.80 -7.07
C ARG A 8 -3.36 -48.74 -8.52
N ASN A 9 -3.80 -49.88 -9.04
CA ASN A 9 -4.07 -50.09 -10.46
C ASN A 9 -2.83 -49.78 -11.33
N ALA A 10 -2.96 -48.87 -12.30
CA ALA A 10 -1.88 -48.46 -13.20
C ALA A 10 -1.04 -47.30 -12.64
N VAL A 11 -1.45 -46.61 -11.57
CA VAL A 11 -0.85 -45.35 -11.13
C VAL A 11 -0.08 -45.53 -9.81
N TYR A 12 1.09 -44.89 -9.72
CA TYR A 12 1.85 -44.82 -8.48
C TYR A 12 1.37 -43.68 -7.57
N TYR A 13 1.39 -43.95 -6.27
CA TYR A 13 1.04 -43.04 -5.20
C TYR A 13 2.21 -42.94 -4.21
N TRP A 14 2.33 -41.79 -3.58
CA TRP A 14 3.26 -41.54 -2.49
C TRP A 14 2.48 -41.32 -1.19
N ARG A 15 2.86 -42.00 -0.11
CA ARG A 15 2.24 -41.86 1.21
C ARG A 15 3.30 -41.78 2.29
N ARG A 16 3.24 -40.71 3.10
CA ARG A 16 4.16 -40.51 4.20
C ARG A 16 3.47 -39.84 5.38
N ARG A 17 3.94 -40.14 6.59
CA ARG A 17 3.54 -39.45 7.81
C ARG A 17 4.39 -38.18 7.95
N PRO A 18 3.79 -36.97 7.94
CA PRO A 18 4.53 -35.74 8.22
C PRO A 18 5.05 -35.74 9.67
N ARG A 19 6.18 -35.07 9.92
CA ARG A 19 6.67 -34.83 11.29
C ARG A 19 5.67 -33.97 12.06
N ARG A 20 5.68 -34.03 13.41
CA ARG A 20 4.70 -33.34 14.27
C ARG A 20 4.40 -31.88 13.88
N PRO A 21 5.39 -31.02 13.55
CA PRO A 21 5.14 -29.63 13.17
C PRO A 21 4.35 -29.48 11.87
N LEU A 22 4.56 -30.40 10.91
CA LEU A 22 3.80 -30.43 9.67
C LEU A 22 2.45 -31.15 9.84
N ALA A 23 2.37 -32.11 10.75
CA ALA A 23 1.14 -32.85 11.03
C ALA A 23 0.06 -31.95 11.65
N SER A 24 0.45 -31.00 12.52
CA SER A 24 -0.44 -29.95 13.01
C SER A 24 -0.88 -29.01 11.88
N PHE A 25 0.06 -28.58 11.02
CA PHE A 25 -0.25 -27.69 9.90
C PHE A 25 -1.25 -28.29 8.90
N PHE A 26 -1.05 -29.55 8.49
CA PHE A 26 -1.94 -30.22 7.52
C PHE A 26 -3.20 -30.81 8.17
N SER A 27 -3.34 -30.77 9.50
CA SER A 27 -4.44 -31.39 10.26
C SER A 27 -4.69 -32.86 9.88
N CYS A 28 -3.68 -33.55 9.34
CA CYS A 28 -3.82 -34.90 8.82
C CYS A 28 -2.61 -35.74 9.22
N PRO A 29 -2.81 -36.97 9.75
CA PRO A 29 -1.72 -37.83 10.18
C PRO A 29 -0.93 -38.42 9.01
N HIS A 30 -1.43 -38.37 7.77
CA HIS A 30 -0.75 -38.92 6.61
C HIS A 30 -0.99 -38.08 5.35
N LEU A 31 0.07 -37.75 4.63
CA LEU A 31 -0.03 -37.19 3.30
C LEU A 31 -0.16 -38.33 2.29
N PHE A 32 -1.10 -38.19 1.36
CA PHE A 32 -1.35 -39.15 0.29
C PHE A 32 -1.47 -38.42 -1.04
N LEU A 33 -0.53 -38.66 -1.94
CA LEU A 33 -0.41 -37.95 -3.22
C LEU A 33 -0.37 -38.94 -4.37
N SER A 34 -1.16 -38.68 -5.42
CA SER A 34 -1.01 -39.40 -6.69
C SER A 34 0.18 -38.84 -7.45
N LEU A 35 1.09 -39.72 -7.90
CA LEU A 35 2.23 -39.33 -8.73
C LEU A 35 1.87 -39.24 -10.22
N LYS A 36 0.61 -39.57 -10.58
CA LYS A 36 0.07 -39.54 -11.96
C LYS A 36 0.98 -40.18 -13.01
N THR A 37 1.72 -41.22 -12.62
CA THR A 37 2.64 -41.93 -13.51
C THR A 37 2.47 -43.44 -13.38
N THR A 38 2.62 -44.14 -14.50
CA THR A 38 2.65 -45.61 -14.59
C THR A 38 4.09 -46.16 -14.58
N SER A 39 5.09 -45.29 -14.74
CA SER A 39 6.51 -45.65 -14.77
C SER A 39 7.10 -45.71 -13.37
N ARG A 40 7.66 -46.86 -12.99
CA ARG A 40 8.30 -47.06 -11.69
C ARG A 40 9.52 -46.17 -11.49
N ALA A 41 10.30 -45.94 -12.55
CA ALA A 41 11.50 -45.11 -12.48
C ALA A 41 11.14 -43.63 -12.22
N THR A 42 10.14 -43.13 -12.92
CA THR A 42 9.62 -41.76 -12.73
C THR A 42 9.00 -41.61 -11.35
N ALA A 43 8.19 -42.58 -10.90
CA ALA A 43 7.61 -42.58 -9.56
C ALA A 43 8.68 -42.49 -8.45
N ARG A 44 9.79 -43.23 -8.60
CA ARG A 44 10.92 -43.16 -7.66
C ARG A 44 11.57 -41.78 -7.61
N ARG A 45 11.82 -41.15 -8.76
CA ARG A 45 12.39 -39.80 -8.82
C ARG A 45 11.47 -38.78 -8.14
N LEU A 46 10.17 -38.82 -8.44
CA LEU A 46 9.19 -37.92 -7.84
C LEU A 46 9.07 -38.14 -6.32
N ALA A 47 9.08 -39.39 -5.86
CA ALA A 47 9.04 -39.70 -4.44
C ALA A 47 10.25 -39.12 -3.68
N VAL A 48 11.45 -39.26 -4.22
CA VAL A 48 12.67 -38.68 -3.63
C VAL A 48 12.60 -37.15 -3.57
N GLN A 49 12.07 -36.51 -4.62
CA GLN A 49 11.86 -35.05 -4.61
C GLN A 49 10.84 -34.63 -3.54
N LEU A 50 9.73 -35.35 -3.42
CA LEU A 50 8.72 -35.09 -2.39
C LEU A 50 9.29 -35.30 -0.98
N ASP A 51 10.12 -36.32 -0.78
CA ASP A 51 10.78 -36.56 0.51
C ASP A 51 11.72 -35.42 0.89
N LEU A 52 12.48 -34.89 -0.08
CA LEU A 52 13.40 -33.78 0.15
C LEU A 52 12.64 -32.47 0.45
N ILE A 53 11.57 -32.19 -0.29
CA ILE A 53 10.69 -31.03 -0.03
C ILE A 53 10.03 -31.15 1.35
N LEU A 54 9.59 -32.35 1.74
CA LEU A 54 8.95 -32.56 3.04
C LEU A 54 9.94 -32.41 4.20
N GLU A 55 11.18 -32.90 4.05
CA GLU A 55 12.23 -32.72 5.06
C GLU A 55 12.62 -31.24 5.19
N ASP A 56 12.78 -30.53 4.08
CA ASP A 56 13.08 -29.09 4.10
C ASP A 56 11.95 -28.29 4.78
N ALA A 57 10.69 -28.60 4.44
CA ALA A 57 9.53 -28.02 5.10
C ALA A 57 9.45 -28.35 6.60
N ALA A 58 9.86 -29.56 7.01
CA ALA A 58 9.88 -29.96 8.42
C ALA A 58 10.98 -29.23 9.20
N MET A 59 12.18 -29.11 8.62
CA MET A 59 13.29 -28.34 9.19
C MET A 59 12.94 -26.86 9.35
N LEU A 60 12.17 -26.31 8.42
CA LEU A 60 11.60 -24.98 8.53
C LEU A 60 10.60 -24.93 9.69
N ALA A 61 9.59 -25.80 9.72
CA ALA A 61 8.55 -25.79 10.75
C ALA A 61 9.04 -26.08 12.19
N GLU A 62 10.21 -26.72 12.36
CA GLU A 62 10.85 -26.92 13.67
C GLU A 62 11.55 -25.65 14.22
N ARG A 63 11.74 -24.61 13.39
CA ARG A 63 12.22 -23.31 13.87
C ARG A 63 11.03 -22.49 14.37
N ASP A 64 10.88 -22.39 15.69
CA ASP A 64 9.88 -21.56 16.42
C ASP A 64 9.88 -20.04 16.08
N THR A 65 10.63 -19.61 15.06
CA THR A 65 10.83 -18.22 14.63
C THR A 65 10.39 -17.92 13.20
N LEU A 66 9.68 -18.85 12.53
CA LEU A 66 9.19 -18.61 11.18
C LEU A 66 7.94 -17.73 11.11
N ASP A 67 7.21 -17.60 12.21
CA ASP A 67 5.96 -16.85 12.25
C ASP A 67 6.24 -15.38 12.60
N LEU A 68 5.56 -14.47 11.91
CA LEU A 68 5.63 -13.04 12.22
C LEU A 68 5.03 -12.77 13.61
N SER A 69 5.80 -12.11 14.47
CA SER A 69 5.29 -11.63 15.75
C SER A 69 4.27 -10.50 15.57
N SER A 70 3.43 -10.26 16.58
CA SER A 70 2.47 -9.16 16.52
C SER A 70 3.13 -7.78 16.36
N SER A 71 4.30 -7.57 16.97
CA SER A 71 5.05 -6.32 16.82
C SER A 71 5.63 -6.15 15.41
N GLN A 72 6.08 -7.24 14.77
CA GLN A 72 6.51 -7.22 13.37
C GLN A 72 5.33 -6.88 12.44
N ILE A 73 4.16 -7.51 12.65
CA ILE A 73 2.95 -7.22 11.88
C ILE A 73 2.53 -5.75 12.02
N GLU A 74 2.54 -5.21 13.25
CA GLU A 74 2.19 -3.80 13.50
C GLU A 74 3.18 -2.86 12.81
N THR A 75 4.49 -3.17 12.90
CA THR A 75 5.55 -2.38 12.29
C THR A 75 5.41 -2.36 10.76
N MET A 76 5.16 -3.53 10.14
CA MET A 76 4.87 -3.63 8.70
C MET A 76 3.65 -2.79 8.31
N LEU A 77 2.55 -2.89 9.06
CA LEU A 77 1.33 -2.14 8.78
C LEU A 77 1.60 -0.63 8.85
N ARG A 78 2.26 -0.16 9.92
CA ARG A 78 2.61 1.25 10.11
C ARG A 78 3.51 1.76 8.98
N ALA A 79 4.49 0.96 8.54
CA ALA A 79 5.36 1.31 7.42
C ALA A 79 4.60 1.44 6.10
N VAL A 80 3.68 0.53 5.79
CA VAL A 80 2.85 0.61 4.57
C VAL A 80 1.96 1.86 4.60
N VAL A 81 1.28 2.10 5.72
CA VAL A 81 0.36 3.23 5.90
C VAL A 81 1.10 4.55 5.76
N THR A 82 2.20 4.75 6.49
CA THR A 82 2.95 6.02 6.47
C THR A 82 3.54 6.31 5.08
N ASN A 83 4.12 5.31 4.43
CA ASN A 83 4.66 5.46 3.08
C ASN A 83 3.56 5.82 2.06
N HIS A 84 2.40 5.17 2.13
CA HIS A 84 1.30 5.51 1.21
C HIS A 84 0.64 6.84 1.52
N LEU A 85 0.46 7.22 2.79
CA LEU A 85 -0.01 8.55 3.14
C LEU A 85 0.89 9.64 2.54
N GLY A 86 2.22 9.53 2.71
CA GLY A 86 3.15 10.51 2.12
C GLY A 86 3.15 10.52 0.58
N LYS A 87 2.79 9.42 -0.09
CA LYS A 87 2.55 9.43 -1.56
C LYS A 87 1.25 10.14 -1.90
N LEU A 88 0.15 9.78 -1.23
CA LEU A 88 -1.17 10.35 -1.45
C LEU A 88 -1.17 11.86 -1.18
N GLU A 89 -0.44 12.33 -0.17
CA GLU A 89 -0.27 13.75 0.13
C GLU A 89 0.46 14.51 -0.99
N ARG A 90 1.51 13.91 -1.57
CA ARG A 90 2.21 14.51 -2.72
C ARG A 90 1.33 14.56 -3.96
N VAL A 91 0.59 13.48 -4.25
CA VAL A 91 -0.37 13.44 -5.35
C VAL A 91 -1.48 14.47 -5.15
N ALA A 92 -2.05 14.56 -3.95
CA ALA A 92 -3.07 15.53 -3.61
C ALA A 92 -2.55 16.98 -3.75
N THR A 93 -1.33 17.25 -3.32
CA THR A 93 -0.70 18.57 -3.47
C THR A 93 -0.51 18.93 -4.93
N ALA A 94 -0.02 17.99 -5.75
CA ALA A 94 0.11 18.22 -7.19
C ALA A 94 -1.26 18.45 -7.88
N ALA A 95 -2.28 17.67 -7.50
CA ALA A 95 -3.62 17.81 -8.04
C ALA A 95 -4.24 19.18 -7.73
N LYS A 96 -4.03 19.72 -6.52
CA LYS A 96 -4.52 21.05 -6.12
C LYS A 96 -3.96 22.19 -6.98
N CYS A 97 -2.82 21.99 -7.64
CA CYS A 97 -2.22 22.98 -8.54
C CYS A 97 -2.80 22.92 -9.97
N ALA A 98 -3.68 21.96 -10.27
CA ALA A 98 -4.28 21.82 -11.60
C ALA A 98 -5.37 22.88 -11.85
N PRO A 99 -5.45 23.49 -13.05
CA PRO A 99 -6.45 24.53 -13.36
C PRO A 99 -7.91 24.05 -13.28
N ASP A 100 -8.15 22.76 -13.46
CA ASP A 100 -9.45 22.08 -13.46
C ASP A 100 -9.67 21.24 -12.20
N PHE A 101 -8.95 21.54 -11.11
CA PHE A 101 -9.06 20.81 -9.86
C PHE A 101 -10.49 20.85 -9.29
N ASP A 102 -11.16 19.69 -9.31
CA ASP A 102 -12.45 19.47 -8.65
C ASP A 102 -12.26 18.59 -7.42
N ILE A 103 -12.38 19.21 -6.24
CA ILE A 103 -12.27 18.54 -4.95
C ILE A 103 -13.28 17.41 -4.76
N ARG A 104 -14.50 17.56 -5.30
CA ARG A 104 -15.55 16.54 -5.15
C ARG A 104 -15.19 15.31 -5.96
N GLN A 105 -14.74 15.51 -7.20
CA GLN A 105 -14.30 14.42 -8.07
C GLN A 105 -13.10 13.68 -7.48
N VAL A 106 -12.07 14.39 -7.01
CA VAL A 106 -10.87 13.75 -6.46
C VAL A 106 -11.18 12.99 -5.16
N ARG A 107 -12.08 13.49 -4.30
CA ARG A 107 -12.55 12.74 -3.12
C ARG A 107 -13.30 11.48 -3.50
N LEU A 108 -14.14 11.54 -4.54
CA LEU A 108 -14.86 10.38 -5.05
C LEU A 108 -13.89 9.34 -5.63
N ASP A 109 -12.87 9.77 -6.37
CA ASP A 109 -11.84 8.88 -6.92
C ASP A 109 -11.01 8.19 -5.82
N ASP A 110 -10.63 8.92 -4.77
CA ASP A 110 -10.00 8.34 -3.58
C ASP A 110 -10.92 7.35 -2.85
N LYS A 111 -12.24 7.63 -2.78
CA LYS A 111 -13.23 6.72 -2.18
C LYS A 111 -13.43 5.47 -3.02
N LYS A 112 -13.39 5.58 -4.36
CA LYS A 112 -13.38 4.44 -5.29
C LYS A 112 -12.15 3.56 -5.06
N ALA A 113 -10.97 4.17 -4.98
CA ALA A 113 -9.73 3.46 -4.69
C ALA A 113 -9.77 2.78 -3.30
N PHE A 114 -10.32 3.46 -2.28
CA PHE A 114 -10.54 2.89 -0.95
C PHE A 114 -11.34 1.59 -1.04
N TRP A 115 -12.49 1.60 -1.74
CA TRP A 115 -13.33 0.43 -1.92
C TRP A 115 -12.63 -0.70 -2.68
N THR A 116 -11.81 -0.38 -3.71
CA THR A 116 -10.99 -1.40 -4.40
C THR A 116 -10.06 -2.13 -3.42
N TYR A 117 -9.37 -1.40 -2.53
CA TYR A 117 -8.47 -2.02 -1.55
C TYR A 117 -9.22 -2.63 -0.35
N ALA A 118 -10.43 -2.18 -0.05
CA ALA A 118 -11.30 -2.83 0.92
C ALA A 118 -11.70 -4.24 0.48
N LEU A 119 -12.06 -4.41 -0.80
CA LEU A 119 -12.33 -5.72 -1.39
C LEU A 119 -11.09 -6.63 -1.34
N LEU A 120 -9.91 -6.11 -1.70
CA LEU A 120 -8.66 -6.86 -1.67
C LEU A 120 -8.22 -7.25 -0.26
N ASP A 121 -8.43 -6.39 0.73
CA ASP A 121 -8.15 -6.68 2.14
C ASP A 121 -9.09 -7.77 2.68
N ALA A 122 -10.38 -7.71 2.34
CA ALA A 122 -11.37 -8.67 2.82
C ALA A 122 -11.29 -10.04 2.13
N GLN A 123 -10.99 -10.08 0.83
CA GLN A 123 -11.10 -11.30 0.00
C GLN A 123 -9.75 -11.77 -0.59
N GLY A 124 -8.68 -10.99 -0.43
CA GLY A 124 -7.38 -11.28 -1.02
C GLY A 124 -7.31 -10.98 -2.54
N PRO A 125 -6.26 -11.47 -3.24
CA PRO A 125 -6.02 -11.16 -4.65
C PRO A 125 -7.16 -11.60 -5.61
N GLY A 126 -7.94 -12.59 -5.20
CA GLY A 126 -9.10 -13.12 -5.92
C GLY A 126 -10.38 -12.32 -5.76
N ALA A 127 -10.34 -11.15 -5.09
CA ALA A 127 -11.52 -10.36 -4.77
C ALA A 127 -12.52 -10.18 -5.93
N CYS A 128 -13.80 -10.36 -5.65
CA CYS A 128 -14.87 -10.06 -6.58
C CYS A 128 -15.90 -9.16 -5.92
N LEU A 129 -16.67 -8.43 -6.73
CA LEU A 129 -17.76 -7.63 -6.20
C LEU A 129 -18.93 -8.57 -5.88
N ARG A 130 -19.20 -8.78 -4.59
CA ARG A 130 -20.35 -9.56 -4.12
C ARG A 130 -21.57 -8.66 -3.97
N ARG A 131 -22.74 -9.27 -3.75
CA ARG A 131 -23.98 -8.51 -3.54
C ARG A 131 -23.90 -7.67 -2.26
N GLU A 132 -23.32 -8.23 -1.21
CA GLU A 132 -23.15 -7.54 0.07
C GLU A 132 -22.23 -6.32 -0.07
N ASP A 133 -21.15 -6.45 -0.84
CA ASP A 133 -20.24 -5.32 -1.13
C ASP A 133 -20.95 -4.24 -1.94
N TYR A 134 -21.79 -4.64 -2.90
CA TYR A 134 -22.60 -3.73 -3.71
C TYR A 134 -23.56 -2.92 -2.82
N ASP A 135 -24.33 -3.61 -1.97
CA ASP A 135 -25.30 -2.98 -1.07
C ASP A 135 -24.61 -2.01 -0.08
N GLN A 136 -23.41 -2.38 0.42
CA GLN A 136 -22.60 -1.49 1.25
C GLN A 136 -22.12 -0.25 0.49
N MET A 137 -21.66 -0.38 -0.76
CA MET A 137 -21.25 0.78 -1.56
C MET A 137 -22.42 1.71 -1.87
N VAL A 138 -23.62 1.17 -2.13
CA VAL A 138 -24.84 1.96 -2.31
C VAL A 138 -25.21 2.71 -1.03
N ALA A 139 -25.15 2.04 0.13
CA ALA A 139 -25.36 2.68 1.44
C ALA A 139 -24.34 3.81 1.69
N ASP A 140 -23.13 3.65 1.18
CA ASP A 140 -22.06 4.65 1.19
C ASP A 140 -22.25 5.80 0.17
N GLY A 141 -23.36 5.79 -0.57
CA GLY A 141 -23.75 6.84 -1.52
C GLY A 141 -23.18 6.68 -2.93
N PHE A 142 -22.70 5.49 -3.30
CA PHE A 142 -22.21 5.25 -4.67
C PHE A 142 -23.36 5.03 -5.65
N SER A 143 -23.25 5.61 -6.84
CA SER A 143 -24.09 5.23 -7.97
C SER A 143 -23.63 3.91 -8.59
N ALA A 144 -24.49 3.27 -9.39
CA ALA A 144 -24.12 2.08 -10.15
C ALA A 144 -22.91 2.31 -11.08
N SER A 145 -22.76 3.52 -11.62
CA SER A 145 -21.60 3.90 -12.43
C SER A 145 -20.32 3.92 -11.60
N ASP A 146 -20.39 4.47 -10.38
CA ASP A 146 -19.22 4.53 -9.50
C ASP A 146 -18.77 3.14 -9.05
N ILE A 147 -19.73 2.26 -8.76
CA ILE A 147 -19.46 0.86 -8.42
C ILE A 147 -18.80 0.13 -9.60
N ASN A 148 -19.28 0.38 -10.82
CA ASN A 148 -18.63 -0.15 -12.01
C ASN A 148 -17.19 0.40 -12.18
N ASP A 149 -16.93 1.67 -11.84
CA ASP A 149 -15.57 2.22 -11.85
C ASP A 149 -14.66 1.51 -10.81
N VAL A 150 -15.18 1.16 -9.63
CA VAL A 150 -14.44 0.36 -8.63
C VAL A 150 -14.05 -1.01 -9.20
N TRP A 151 -14.99 -1.67 -9.89
CA TRP A 151 -14.73 -2.94 -10.58
C TRP A 151 -13.70 -2.79 -11.69
N GLN A 152 -13.84 -1.77 -12.54
CA GLN A 152 -12.86 -1.49 -13.60
C GLN A 152 -11.47 -1.21 -13.02
N HIS A 153 -11.38 -0.52 -11.90
CA HIS A 153 -10.11 -0.28 -11.22
C HIS A 153 -9.47 -1.58 -10.73
N LEU A 154 -10.26 -2.50 -10.16
CA LEU A 154 -9.78 -3.83 -9.77
C LEU A 154 -9.28 -4.63 -10.98
N CYS A 155 -10.00 -4.60 -12.11
CA CYS A 155 -9.56 -5.21 -13.36
C CYS A 155 -8.26 -4.58 -13.88
N LEU A 156 -8.14 -3.26 -13.82
CA LEU A 156 -6.93 -2.53 -14.22
C LEU A 156 -5.72 -2.98 -13.41
N LEU A 157 -5.84 -3.10 -12.08
CA LEU A 157 -4.75 -3.57 -11.23
C LEU A 157 -4.28 -4.98 -11.59
N ARG A 158 -5.22 -5.88 -11.91
CA ARG A 158 -4.92 -7.25 -12.35
C ARG A 158 -4.23 -7.28 -13.70
N ASN A 159 -4.78 -6.56 -14.68
CA ASN A 159 -4.23 -6.50 -16.04
C ASN A 159 -2.79 -5.94 -16.03
N ASN A 160 -2.49 -5.03 -15.11
CA ASN A 160 -1.16 -4.45 -14.93
C ASN A 160 -0.23 -5.25 -14.00
N LYS A 161 -0.63 -6.45 -13.55
CA LYS A 161 0.15 -7.32 -12.65
C LYS A 161 0.55 -6.61 -11.35
N LEU A 162 -0.38 -5.82 -10.80
CA LEU A 162 -0.27 -5.14 -9.51
C LEU A 162 -1.01 -5.89 -8.39
N VAL A 163 -1.87 -6.84 -8.76
CA VAL A 163 -2.56 -7.79 -7.88
C VAL A 163 -2.34 -9.21 -8.43
N PRO A 164 -1.74 -10.14 -7.65
CA PRO A 164 -1.11 -9.94 -6.34
C PRO A 164 0.02 -8.88 -6.38
N THR A 165 0.35 -8.33 -5.21
CA THR A 165 1.46 -7.38 -5.09
C THR A 165 2.76 -8.05 -5.52
N LYS A 166 3.64 -7.27 -6.17
CA LYS A 166 4.88 -7.81 -6.75
C LYS A 166 5.73 -8.49 -5.65
N PRO A 167 6.29 -9.69 -5.90
CA PRO A 167 6.98 -10.46 -4.86
C PRO A 167 8.13 -9.73 -4.17
N HIS A 168 8.87 -8.88 -4.89
CA HIS A 168 9.98 -8.12 -4.32
C HIS A 168 9.53 -7.05 -3.31
N VAL A 169 8.31 -6.51 -3.45
CA VAL A 169 7.75 -5.54 -2.49
C VAL A 169 7.39 -6.25 -1.19
N LEU A 170 6.75 -7.43 -1.29
CA LEU A 170 6.37 -8.23 -0.14
C LEU A 170 7.59 -8.79 0.58
N ARG A 171 8.59 -9.28 -0.17
CA ARG A 171 9.87 -9.73 0.37
C ARG A 171 10.54 -8.62 1.19
N ARG A 172 10.67 -7.43 0.61
CA ARG A 172 11.24 -6.28 1.30
C ARG A 172 10.48 -5.94 2.59
N LEU A 173 9.15 -5.94 2.54
CA LEU A 173 8.32 -5.65 3.72
C LEU A 173 8.56 -6.63 4.88
N VAL A 174 8.81 -7.91 4.57
CA VAL A 174 9.12 -8.94 5.57
C VAL A 174 10.57 -8.82 6.06
N GLU A 175 11.51 -8.58 5.15
CA GLU A 175 12.93 -8.40 5.49
C GLU A 175 13.18 -7.15 6.33
N ASP A 176 12.43 -6.06 6.08
CA ASP A 176 12.53 -4.79 6.83
C ASP A 176 12.14 -4.94 8.33
N VAL A 177 11.44 -6.02 8.70
CA VAL A 177 11.13 -6.38 10.11
C VAL A 177 11.94 -7.57 10.61
N GLU A 178 13.07 -7.85 9.94
CA GLU A 178 14.04 -8.89 10.29
C GLU A 178 13.45 -10.31 10.29
N ALA A 179 12.39 -10.54 9.51
CA ALA A 179 11.76 -11.84 9.36
C ALA A 179 12.20 -12.55 8.07
N VAL A 180 12.11 -13.88 8.07
CA VAL A 180 12.44 -14.69 6.89
C VAL A 180 11.28 -14.65 5.88
N PRO A 181 11.52 -14.39 4.59
CA PRO A 181 10.48 -14.31 3.56
C PRO A 181 9.99 -15.70 3.13
N THR A 182 9.33 -16.40 4.04
CA THR A 182 8.64 -17.67 3.78
C THR A 182 7.35 -17.44 2.99
N ALA A 183 6.83 -18.47 2.31
CA ALA A 183 5.56 -18.36 1.59
C ALA A 183 4.40 -17.88 2.49
N MET A 184 4.40 -18.30 3.75
CA MET A 184 3.41 -17.89 4.75
C MET A 184 3.56 -16.41 5.13
N ASN A 185 4.77 -15.95 5.43
CA ASN A 185 5.03 -14.55 5.78
C ASN A 185 4.75 -13.62 4.59
N LEU A 186 5.01 -14.07 3.37
CA LEU A 186 4.64 -13.32 2.16
C LEU A 186 3.11 -13.23 2.00
N GLY A 187 2.36 -14.28 2.38
CA GLY A 187 0.90 -14.25 2.42
C GLY A 187 0.35 -13.26 3.46
N ILE A 188 0.93 -13.26 4.66
CA ILE A 188 0.59 -12.28 5.72
C ILE A 188 0.93 -10.86 5.25
N ALA A 189 2.12 -10.65 4.70
CA ALA A 189 2.57 -9.38 4.15
C ALA A 189 1.62 -8.87 3.04
N GLN A 190 1.10 -9.76 2.20
CA GLN A 190 0.12 -9.41 1.16
C GLN A 190 -1.17 -8.82 1.76
N GLY A 191 -1.70 -9.45 2.80
CA GLY A 191 -2.86 -8.94 3.54
C GLY A 191 -2.57 -7.61 4.22
N ILE A 192 -1.44 -7.51 4.94
CA ILE A 192 -0.99 -6.27 5.59
C ILE A 192 -0.85 -5.13 4.58
N TYR A 193 -0.31 -5.43 3.39
CA TYR A 193 -0.14 -4.45 2.33
C TYR A 193 -1.50 -3.89 1.89
N TYR A 194 -2.48 -4.75 1.58
CA TYR A 194 -3.83 -4.30 1.21
C TYR A 194 -4.52 -3.51 2.34
N ARG A 195 -4.42 -4.01 3.57
CA ARG A 195 -4.94 -3.31 4.76
C ARG A 195 -4.35 -1.92 4.91
N GLY A 196 -3.03 -1.80 4.75
CA GLY A 196 -2.32 -0.52 4.86
C GLY A 196 -2.74 0.48 3.79
N LEU A 197 -2.94 0.03 2.55
CA LEU A 197 -3.46 0.86 1.46
C LEU A 197 -4.87 1.37 1.75
N LYS A 198 -5.75 0.46 2.20
CA LYS A 198 -7.12 0.79 2.61
C LYS A 198 -7.13 1.87 3.69
N LEU A 199 -6.33 1.70 4.75
CA LEU A 199 -6.25 2.65 5.86
C LEU A 199 -5.67 4.01 5.43
N ALA A 200 -4.64 4.02 4.59
CA ALA A 200 -4.09 5.26 4.05
C ALA A 200 -5.12 6.02 3.20
N LEU A 201 -5.88 5.30 2.37
CA LEU A 201 -6.94 5.89 1.56
C LEU A 201 -8.09 6.41 2.41
N ALA A 202 -8.46 5.73 3.51
CA ALA A 202 -9.50 6.19 4.43
C ALA A 202 -9.24 7.60 5.00
N SER A 203 -7.99 8.07 5.01
CA SER A 203 -7.62 9.43 5.45
C SER A 203 -7.93 10.53 4.41
N ILE A 204 -9.04 10.41 3.66
CA ILE A 204 -9.46 11.35 2.61
C ILE A 204 -9.66 12.76 3.18
N ASP A 205 -10.31 12.84 4.35
CA ASP A 205 -10.63 14.13 4.97
C ASP A 205 -9.38 14.87 5.45
N ARG A 206 -8.30 14.16 5.81
CA ARG A 206 -7.01 14.82 6.10
C ARG A 206 -6.40 15.49 4.86
N ARG A 207 -6.64 14.93 3.66
CA ARG A 207 -6.07 15.46 2.40
C ARG A 207 -6.87 16.63 1.84
N TYR A 208 -8.19 16.57 1.97
CA TYR A 208 -9.11 17.48 1.28
C TYR A 208 -10.13 18.20 2.19
N GLY A 209 -10.24 17.82 3.47
CA GLY A 209 -11.23 18.35 4.42
C GLY A 209 -10.86 19.67 5.11
N GLY A 210 -9.80 20.36 4.68
CA GLY A 210 -9.42 21.70 5.16
C GLY A 210 -8.80 21.77 6.56
N ASN A 211 -9.06 20.82 7.46
CA ASN A 211 -8.46 20.78 8.79
C ASN A 211 -7.27 19.83 8.84
N ARG A 212 -6.08 20.36 8.57
CA ARG A 212 -4.84 19.70 8.98
C ARG A 212 -4.54 20.06 10.42
N VAL A 213 -4.10 19.08 11.20
CA VAL A 213 -3.66 19.32 12.60
C VAL A 213 -2.46 20.28 12.59
N GLU A 214 -1.67 20.23 11.52
CA GLU A 214 -0.53 21.10 11.26
C GLU A 214 -0.96 22.54 10.91
N ASP A 215 -2.08 22.72 10.20
CA ASP A 215 -2.59 24.05 9.82
C ASP A 215 -3.11 24.83 11.04
N ALA A 216 -3.72 24.15 12.03
CA ALA A 216 -4.11 24.77 13.30
C ALA A 216 -2.91 25.29 14.11
N CYS A 217 -1.72 24.69 13.94
CA CYS A 217 -0.48 25.15 14.54
C CYS A 217 0.08 26.37 13.78
N LEU A 218 0.01 26.36 12.45
CA LEU A 218 0.42 27.49 11.60
C LEU A 218 -0.49 28.71 11.80
N ASP A 219 -1.81 28.53 11.94
CA ASP A 219 -2.74 29.62 12.26
C ASP A 219 -2.43 30.24 13.63
N ARG A 220 -2.05 29.43 14.63
CA ARG A 220 -1.55 29.95 15.91
C ARG A 220 -0.24 30.71 15.78
N MET A 221 0.69 30.26 14.93
CA MET A 221 1.96 30.96 14.70
C MET A 221 1.76 32.26 13.93
N ILE A 222 0.86 32.29 12.95
CA ILE A 222 0.51 33.48 12.18
C ILE A 222 -0.25 34.47 13.07
N LEU A 223 -1.19 34.02 13.90
CA LEU A 223 -1.88 34.87 14.87
C LEU A 223 -0.90 35.43 15.92
N ALA A 224 0.03 34.62 16.43
CA ALA A 224 1.05 35.07 17.38
C ALA A 224 2.08 36.06 16.77
N GLN A 225 2.28 36.04 15.45
CA GLN A 225 3.09 37.05 14.75
C GLN A 225 2.33 38.36 14.47
N ASN A 226 1.00 38.32 14.49
CA ASN A 226 0.15 39.49 14.28
C ASN A 226 -0.31 40.15 15.58
N ASP A 227 0.00 39.58 16.75
CA ASP A 227 -0.15 40.28 18.02
C ASP A 227 0.92 41.39 18.11
N PRO A 228 0.51 42.67 18.23
CA PRO A 228 1.48 43.74 18.42
C PRO A 228 2.21 43.52 19.76
N PRO A 229 3.52 43.85 19.84
CA PRO A 229 4.23 43.72 21.10
C PRO A 229 3.50 44.54 22.17
N SER A 230 3.03 43.87 23.21
CA SER A 230 2.44 44.52 24.37
C SER A 230 3.43 45.59 24.86
N PRO A 231 3.03 46.87 24.95
CA PRO A 231 3.91 47.89 25.45
C PRO A 231 4.28 47.55 26.89
N ARG A 232 5.58 47.44 27.16
CA ARG A 232 6.11 47.40 28.52
C ARG A 232 5.63 48.68 29.24
N PRO A 233 5.23 48.61 30.52
CA PRO A 233 4.83 49.80 31.25
C PRO A 233 5.99 50.79 31.32
N ALA A 234 5.66 52.04 31.03
CA ALA A 234 6.57 53.14 30.73
C ALA A 234 7.48 53.54 31.91
N MET A 235 8.74 53.83 31.58
CA MET A 235 9.53 54.86 32.25
C MET A 235 9.59 56.03 31.27
N GLY A 236 8.93 57.13 31.61
CA GLY A 236 8.69 58.24 30.70
C GLY A 236 9.88 59.17 30.51
N VAL A 237 9.86 59.94 29.42
CA VAL A 237 10.31 61.35 29.30
C VAL A 237 9.54 62.00 28.13
N MET A 238 9.09 63.24 28.35
CA MET A 238 8.41 64.16 27.43
C MET A 238 9.33 64.62 26.27
N HIS A 239 8.79 64.77 25.04
CA HIS A 239 8.57 66.09 24.40
C HIS A 239 7.95 65.98 22.97
N ASP A 240 6.76 66.58 22.85
CA ASP A 240 6.21 67.51 21.83
C ASP A 240 6.77 67.62 20.38
N ASN A 241 5.89 67.42 19.37
CA ASN A 241 5.48 68.39 18.31
C ASN A 241 5.01 67.77 16.95
N GLY A 242 3.72 67.96 16.61
CA GLY A 242 3.22 68.34 15.26
C GLY A 242 2.84 67.28 14.18
N PRO A 243 1.84 67.53 13.29
CA PRO A 243 1.01 66.52 12.57
C PRO A 243 1.14 66.60 11.01
N PRO A 244 0.16 66.21 10.16
CA PRO A 244 -0.43 64.89 9.81
C PRO A 244 -0.32 64.57 8.28
N ARG A 245 -0.65 63.36 7.80
CA ARG A 245 -1.40 63.13 6.52
C ARG A 245 -1.73 61.66 6.20
N ASP A 246 -2.95 61.51 5.68
CA ASP A 246 -3.72 60.32 5.29
C ASP A 246 -3.48 59.87 3.81
N PRO A 247 -4.07 58.74 3.33
CA PRO A 247 -3.55 57.81 2.31
C PRO A 247 -4.22 57.93 0.92
N PRO A 248 -3.90 57.03 -0.04
CA PRO A 248 -4.97 56.38 -0.85
C PRO A 248 -4.72 54.88 -1.13
N LYS A 249 -5.73 53.97 -0.99
CA LYS A 249 -6.78 53.51 -1.97
C LYS A 249 -6.21 52.73 -3.17
N LYS A 250 -6.44 51.40 -3.25
CA LYS A 250 -7.57 50.64 -3.87
C LYS A 250 -7.61 50.69 -5.41
N GLU A 251 -7.53 49.54 -6.08
CA GLU A 251 -8.51 48.93 -7.03
C GLU A 251 -7.84 47.84 -7.90
N THR A 252 -8.27 46.56 -7.92
CA THR A 252 -9.48 45.90 -8.47
C THR A 252 -9.39 45.58 -9.98
N LEU A 253 -9.87 44.37 -10.33
CA LEU A 253 -10.40 43.88 -11.64
C LEU A 253 -9.42 43.18 -12.59
N LEU A 254 -9.81 42.19 -13.39
CA LEU A 254 -10.80 41.09 -13.35
C LEU A 254 -10.52 40.30 -14.66
N ALA A 255 -10.67 38.98 -14.59
CA ALA A 255 -11.12 38.02 -15.61
C ALA A 255 -10.70 38.11 -17.11
N SER A 256 -10.37 36.92 -17.65
CA SER A 256 -11.01 36.24 -18.82
C SER A 256 -10.25 34.91 -19.04
N ALA A 257 -10.77 33.69 -18.78
CA ALA A 257 -11.79 32.91 -19.51
C ALA A 257 -11.57 32.94 -21.04
N SER A 258 -11.59 31.87 -21.84
CA SER A 258 -11.96 30.45 -21.75
C SER A 258 -11.64 29.86 -23.14
N ALA A 259 -11.16 28.62 -23.26
CA ALA A 259 -11.50 27.67 -24.35
C ALA A 259 -10.53 26.47 -24.37
N ALA A 260 -11.03 25.29 -24.00
CA ALA A 260 -10.67 23.96 -24.56
C ALA A 260 -11.19 22.87 -23.61
N ARG A 261 -12.52 22.72 -23.56
CA ARG A 261 -13.18 21.55 -22.97
C ARG A 261 -13.51 20.58 -24.08
N GLN A 262 -13.41 19.29 -23.78
CA GLN A 262 -13.81 18.11 -24.58
C GLN A 262 -12.71 17.42 -25.40
N SER A 263 -11.77 16.77 -24.70
CA SER A 263 -11.06 15.56 -25.22
C SER A 263 -10.19 14.80 -24.20
N VAL A 264 -10.08 15.25 -22.93
CA VAL A 264 -9.04 14.76 -21.98
C VAL A 264 -9.54 13.70 -20.98
N SER A 265 -10.83 13.28 -21.02
CA SER A 265 -11.43 12.46 -19.95
C SER A 265 -10.93 11.02 -19.83
N THR A 266 -10.20 10.48 -20.82
CA THR A 266 -9.69 9.09 -20.78
C THR A 266 -8.22 9.00 -20.36
N SER A 267 -7.44 10.07 -20.54
CA SER A 267 -5.99 10.08 -20.27
C SER A 267 -5.67 10.37 -18.79
N ALA A 268 -6.45 11.24 -18.15
CA ALA A 268 -6.31 11.57 -16.73
C ALA A 268 -6.71 10.41 -15.78
N ARG A 269 -7.62 9.52 -16.22
CA ARG A 269 -8.01 8.32 -15.45
C ARG A 269 -6.89 7.27 -15.39
N GLN A 270 -6.09 7.16 -16.45
CA GLN A 270 -4.92 6.26 -16.45
C GLN A 270 -3.76 6.83 -15.63
N SER A 271 -3.58 8.16 -15.61
CA SER A 271 -2.49 8.79 -14.86
C SER A 271 -2.70 8.70 -13.35
N LEU A 272 -3.93 8.84 -12.84
CA LEU A 272 -4.23 8.66 -11.41
C LEU A 272 -4.11 7.19 -10.98
N GLY A 273 -4.72 6.23 -11.71
CA GLY A 273 -4.60 4.80 -11.41
C GLY A 273 -3.14 4.28 -11.43
N LEU A 274 -2.29 4.83 -12.30
CA LEU A 274 -0.86 4.54 -12.34
C LEU A 274 -0.03 5.34 -11.31
N ALA A 275 -0.48 6.53 -10.91
CA ALA A 275 0.18 7.34 -9.88
C ALA A 275 0.14 6.66 -8.51
N TYR A 276 -0.93 5.92 -8.19
CA TYR A 276 -1.02 5.16 -6.95
C TYR A 276 -0.08 3.94 -6.89
N CYS A 277 0.43 3.45 -8.03
CA CYS A 277 1.12 2.15 -8.10
C CYS A 277 2.58 2.19 -8.58
N LYS A 278 3.13 3.34 -8.98
CA LYS A 278 4.55 3.44 -9.39
C LYS A 278 5.48 3.56 -8.16
N PRO A 279 6.49 2.69 -8.01
CA PRO A 279 7.56 2.91 -7.04
C PRO A 279 8.42 4.10 -7.48
N ALA A 280 8.77 4.98 -6.55
CA ALA A 280 9.72 6.05 -6.78
C ALA A 280 11.08 5.43 -7.12
N LYS A 281 11.63 5.74 -8.31
CA LYS A 281 13.06 5.55 -8.55
C LYS A 281 13.80 6.54 -7.64
N ILE A 282 14.30 6.06 -6.52
CA ILE A 282 15.31 6.79 -5.75
C ILE A 282 16.57 6.74 -6.60
N GLY A 283 17.02 7.90 -7.06
CA GLY A 283 18.27 8.04 -7.80
C GLY A 283 19.43 7.56 -6.95
N ALA A 284 20.09 6.49 -7.40
CA ALA A 284 21.38 6.09 -6.86
C ALA A 284 22.39 7.16 -7.29
N ASN A 285 22.76 8.03 -6.35
CA ASN A 285 23.86 8.95 -6.54
C ASN A 285 25.17 8.15 -6.37
N ALA A 286 25.83 7.89 -7.49
CA ALA A 286 27.13 7.25 -7.52
C ALA A 286 28.18 8.20 -6.94
N ASN A 287 28.68 7.91 -5.74
CA ASN A 287 29.89 8.56 -5.25
C ASN A 287 31.09 7.64 -5.51
N ARG A 288 31.84 7.97 -6.57
CA ARG A 288 33.22 7.54 -6.77
C ARG A 288 34.06 8.17 -5.65
N ASN A 289 34.83 7.37 -4.93
CA ASN A 289 36.23 7.64 -4.58
C ASN A 289 36.72 6.59 -3.57
N GLY A 290 37.82 5.91 -3.90
CA GLY A 290 38.47 4.97 -3.00
C GLY A 290 39.39 3.98 -3.72
N ALA A 291 40.38 4.49 -4.47
CA ALA A 291 41.51 3.69 -4.93
C ALA A 291 42.77 4.13 -4.18
N TYR A 292 43.17 3.34 -3.19
CA TYR A 292 44.52 3.25 -2.62
C TYR A 292 44.77 1.75 -2.41
N LEU A 293 45.59 1.11 -3.26
CA LEU A 293 47.02 0.83 -3.04
C LEU A 293 47.29 -0.23 -1.95
N THR A 294 47.69 -1.44 -2.38
CA THR A 294 48.87 -2.24 -1.96
C THR A 294 48.80 -3.59 -2.72
N SER A 295 49.73 -3.94 -3.62
CA SER A 295 51.13 -4.37 -3.43
C SER A 295 51.26 -5.67 -2.61
N LYS A 296 51.22 -6.83 -3.26
CA LYS A 296 52.37 -7.70 -3.61
C LYS A 296 51.88 -9.03 -4.19
#